data_AF-A0A957AG46-F1
#
_entry.id   AF-A0A957AG46-F1
#
_cell.length_a   1.000
_cell.length_b   1.000
_cell.length_c   1.000
_cell.angle_alpha   90.00
_cell.angle_beta   90.00
_cell.angle_gamma   90.00
#
_symmetry.space_group_name_H-M   'P 1'
#
loop_
_entity.id
_entity.type
_entity.pdbx_description
1 polymer ?
#
loop_
_entity_poly.entity_id
_entity_poly.type
_entity_poly.pdbx_seq_one_letter_code
_entity_poly.pdbx_strand_id
1 'polypeptide(L)'
;MPDVLTYDDLPADIQRRLDSLYNACDYRRWAEAIPGLTEVVDAYPGYINAVFVLGTALRAIGDGARANAHFLAAARIAPDDPRICLGLAWERLDAGDFAGAEAIVQRALATASSLVHGDLLAILGRAAEADDREVEAAQRYLEAYEAGTRLGWLEAHCRLAGVDYVLDDVSASAPWPVGMAERCWMYSEITAALAAAARAADPDVPLEKLMVRGCDNTARATAAWAMRAGVDRALLYQALASRGGYCDCEVLMNAASEDDDVRGLTLLVGSIDG
;
A
#
# COMPACT_ATOMS: atom_id res chain seq x y z
N MET A 1 16.77 15.52 21.84
CA MET A 1 16.36 15.34 20.43
C MET A 1 14.85 15.48 20.41
N PRO A 2 14.23 16.02 19.36
CA PRO A 2 12.76 16.04 19.31
C PRO A 2 12.27 14.59 19.30
N ASP A 3 11.25 14.30 20.10
CA ASP A 3 10.63 12.98 20.15
C ASP A 3 9.73 12.77 18.91
N VAL A 4 9.49 11.51 18.56
CA VAL A 4 8.53 11.16 17.50
C VAL A 4 7.13 11.55 17.96
N LEU A 5 6.42 12.30 17.13
CA LEU A 5 5.05 12.76 17.41
C LEU A 5 4.03 11.90 16.67
N THR A 6 2.91 11.68 17.32
CA THR A 6 1.70 11.10 16.72
C THR A 6 0.73 12.20 16.29
N TYR A 7 -0.35 11.83 15.59
CA TYR A 7 -1.38 12.81 15.19
C TYR A 7 -2.06 13.46 16.39
N ASP A 8 -2.29 12.70 17.46
CA ASP A 8 -3.00 13.15 18.66
C ASP A 8 -2.17 14.10 19.52
N ASP A 9 -0.84 14.10 19.34
CA ASP A 9 0.07 15.06 20.00
C ASP A 9 -0.01 16.46 19.39
N LEU A 10 -0.62 16.60 18.20
CA LEU A 10 -0.72 17.88 17.49
C LEU A 10 -1.92 18.71 17.95
N PRO A 11 -1.80 20.04 17.97
CA PRO A 11 -2.96 20.91 18.21
C PRO A 11 -4.09 20.67 17.20
N ALA A 12 -5.35 20.78 17.64
CA ALA A 12 -6.51 20.49 16.81
C ALA A 12 -6.62 21.36 15.54
N ASP A 13 -6.09 22.58 15.56
CA ASP A 13 -5.98 23.44 14.38
C ASP A 13 -4.94 22.94 13.37
N ILE A 14 -3.83 22.38 13.85
CA ILE A 14 -2.81 21.74 13.01
C ILE A 14 -3.34 20.43 12.41
N GLN A 15 -4.04 19.62 13.21
CA GLN A 15 -4.75 18.42 12.74
C GLN A 15 -5.68 18.74 11.56
N ARG A 16 -6.61 19.70 11.74
CA ARG A 16 -7.52 20.14 10.66
C ARG A 16 -6.77 20.68 9.43
N ARG A 17 -5.67 21.39 9.63
CA ARG A 17 -4.85 21.91 8.54
C ARG A 17 -4.21 20.77 7.74
N LEU A 18 -3.69 19.76 8.45
CA LEU A 18 -3.09 18.57 7.84
C LEU A 18 -4.11 17.79 7.01
N ASP A 19 -5.35 17.61 7.49
CA ASP A 19 -6.41 16.96 6.72
C ASP A 19 -6.62 17.62 5.34
N SER A 20 -6.64 18.96 5.31
CA SER A 20 -6.74 19.71 4.05
C SER A 20 -5.50 19.57 3.17
N LEU A 21 -4.30 19.55 3.76
CA LEU A 21 -3.03 19.43 3.03
C LEU A 21 -2.86 18.04 2.42
N TYR A 22 -3.21 16.99 3.17
CA TYR A 22 -3.21 15.61 2.70
C TYR A 22 -4.24 15.41 1.59
N ASN A 23 -5.44 15.97 1.73
CA ASN A 23 -6.43 15.93 0.65
C ASN A 23 -5.90 16.57 -0.64
N ALA A 24 -5.23 17.72 -0.57
CA ALA A 24 -4.61 18.32 -1.74
C ALA A 24 -3.53 17.40 -2.37
N CYS A 25 -2.75 16.70 -1.55
CA CYS A 25 -1.79 15.70 -2.00
C CYS A 25 -2.46 14.51 -2.70
N ASP A 26 -3.56 13.99 -2.17
CA ASP A 26 -4.32 12.89 -2.78
C ASP A 26 -4.81 13.24 -4.18
N TYR A 27 -5.21 14.50 -4.40
CA TYR A 27 -5.57 15.04 -5.72
C TYR A 27 -4.37 15.52 -6.56
N ARG A 28 -3.14 15.15 -6.19
CA ARG A 28 -1.90 15.54 -6.88
C ARG A 28 -1.67 17.04 -7.00
N ARG A 29 -2.29 17.84 -6.13
CA ARG A 29 -2.09 19.30 -6.04
C ARG A 29 -0.86 19.61 -5.18
N TRP A 30 0.28 19.01 -5.55
CA TRP A 30 1.51 19.03 -4.76
C TRP A 30 2.02 20.45 -4.48
N ALA A 31 2.07 21.29 -5.51
CA ALA A 31 2.57 22.66 -5.41
C ALA A 31 1.77 23.52 -4.42
N GLU A 32 0.47 23.24 -4.27
CA GLU A 32 -0.39 23.94 -3.32
C GLU A 32 -0.17 23.48 -1.88
N ALA A 33 0.08 22.18 -1.68
CA ALA A 33 0.25 21.62 -0.34
C ALA A 33 1.63 21.93 0.27
N ILE A 34 2.67 22.04 -0.56
CA ILE A 34 4.07 22.17 -0.12
C ILE A 34 4.29 23.33 0.87
N PRO A 35 3.80 24.57 0.66
CA PRO A 35 4.03 25.66 1.61
C PRO A 35 3.46 25.35 3.00
N GLY A 36 2.23 24.85 3.07
CA GLY A 36 1.60 24.51 4.34
C GLY A 36 2.23 23.30 5.01
N LEU A 37 2.65 22.29 4.24
CA LEU A 37 3.40 21.15 4.76
C LEU A 37 4.77 21.57 5.29
N THR A 38 5.45 22.50 4.63
CA THR A 38 6.74 23.05 5.08
C THR A 38 6.58 23.73 6.44
N GLU A 39 5.57 24.59 6.60
CA GLU A 39 5.29 25.23 7.89
C GLU A 39 5.03 24.22 9.01
N VAL A 40 4.29 23.15 8.72
CA VAL A 40 4.01 22.09 9.71
C VAL A 40 5.30 21.32 10.05
N VAL A 41 6.11 20.96 9.06
CA VAL A 41 7.37 20.24 9.27
C VAL A 41 8.39 21.08 10.05
N ASP A 42 8.44 22.39 9.79
CA ASP A 42 9.32 23.31 10.52
C ASP A 42 8.90 23.45 11.99
N ALA A 43 7.60 23.49 12.27
CA ALA A 43 7.07 23.58 13.63
C ALA A 43 7.10 22.22 14.39
N TYR A 44 6.89 21.12 13.67
CA TYR A 44 6.74 19.76 14.21
C TYR A 44 7.65 18.76 13.48
N PRO A 45 8.99 18.91 13.58
CA PRO A 45 9.93 18.04 12.84
C PRO A 45 9.88 16.58 13.28
N GLY A 46 9.34 16.29 14.46
CA GLY A 46 9.11 14.92 14.97
C GLY A 46 7.84 14.26 14.43
N TYR A 47 6.96 14.98 13.74
CA TYR A 47 5.77 14.41 13.12
C TYR A 47 6.10 13.83 11.75
N ILE A 48 6.59 12.59 11.77
CA ILE A 48 7.20 11.91 10.62
C ILE A 48 6.26 11.81 9.41
N ASN A 49 4.94 11.73 9.63
CA ASN A 49 3.98 11.64 8.54
C ASN A 49 4.00 12.90 7.65
N ALA A 50 4.04 14.10 8.24
CA ALA A 50 4.10 15.33 7.46
C ALA A 50 5.43 15.46 6.71
N VAL A 51 6.54 15.01 7.32
CA VAL A 51 7.84 14.98 6.63
C VAL A 51 7.80 14.06 5.41
N PHE A 52 7.21 12.87 5.56
CA PHE A 52 7.08 11.92 4.47
C PHE A 52 6.22 12.45 3.33
N VAL A 53 5.07 13.04 3.65
CA VAL A 53 4.17 13.63 2.64
C VAL A 53 4.82 14.84 1.95
N LEU A 54 5.52 15.70 2.69
CA LEU A 54 6.28 16.81 2.11
C LEU A 54 7.37 16.31 1.16
N GLY A 55 8.18 15.34 1.58
CA GLY A 55 9.22 14.75 0.74
C GLY A 55 8.65 14.13 -0.52
N THR A 56 7.52 13.41 -0.41
CA THR A 56 6.79 12.83 -1.56
C THR A 56 6.30 13.91 -2.52
N ALA A 57 5.70 14.99 -2.00
CA ALA A 57 5.22 16.11 -2.82
C ALA A 57 6.37 16.82 -3.53
N LEU A 58 7.51 17.02 -2.86
CA LEU A 58 8.72 17.62 -3.42
C LEU A 58 9.30 16.75 -4.56
N ARG A 59 9.40 15.44 -4.36
CA ARG A 59 9.80 14.50 -5.42
C ARG A 59 8.85 14.56 -6.61
N ALA A 60 7.54 14.63 -6.37
CA ALA A 60 6.53 14.68 -7.42
C ALA A 60 6.63 15.94 -8.31
N ILE A 61 7.16 17.05 -7.79
CA ILE A 61 7.44 18.26 -8.56
C ILE A 61 8.87 18.33 -9.11
N GLY A 62 9.67 17.27 -8.95
CA GLY A 62 11.04 17.17 -9.44
C GLY A 62 12.12 17.76 -8.51
N ASP A 63 11.76 18.14 -7.27
CA ASP A 63 12.68 18.73 -6.29
C ASP A 63 13.22 17.67 -5.32
N GLY A 64 13.90 16.66 -5.86
CA GLY A 64 14.50 15.57 -5.06
C GLY A 64 15.55 16.05 -4.06
N ALA A 65 16.27 17.13 -4.39
CA ALA A 65 17.27 17.71 -3.49
C ALA A 65 16.65 18.19 -2.16
N ARG A 66 15.54 18.93 -2.22
CA ARG A 66 14.83 19.34 -1.00
C ARG A 66 14.16 18.17 -0.30
N ALA A 67 13.60 17.21 -1.03
CA ALA A 67 13.04 16.00 -0.44
C ALA A 67 14.08 15.23 0.39
N ASN A 68 15.25 14.97 -0.19
CA ASN A 68 16.36 14.30 0.48
C ASN A 68 16.80 15.04 1.75
N ALA A 69 16.89 16.37 1.71
CA ALA A 69 17.23 17.17 2.89
C ALA A 69 16.24 16.96 4.05
N HIS A 70 14.94 16.91 3.76
CA HIS A 70 13.90 16.62 4.76
C HIS A 70 13.99 15.17 5.28
N PHE A 71 14.19 14.19 4.41
CA PHE A 71 14.35 12.79 4.84
C PHE A 71 15.59 12.58 5.72
N LEU A 72 16.73 13.18 5.37
CA LEU A 72 17.95 13.14 6.18
C LEU A 72 17.75 13.83 7.54
N ALA A 73 17.00 14.93 7.58
CA ALA A 73 16.68 15.60 8.83
C ALA A 73 15.81 14.71 9.74
N ALA A 74 14.77 14.08 9.21
CA ALA A 74 13.91 13.17 9.95
C ALA A 74 14.59 11.86 10.35
N ALA A 75 15.55 11.37 9.56
CA ALA A 75 16.34 10.19 9.91
C ALA A 75 17.18 10.38 11.18
N ARG A 76 17.49 11.63 11.57
CA ARG A 76 18.13 11.93 12.87
C ARG A 76 17.19 11.76 14.06
N ILE A 77 15.88 11.72 13.81
CA ILE A 77 14.82 11.60 14.82
C ILE A 77 14.31 10.15 14.84
N ALA A 78 13.97 9.61 13.68
CA ALA A 78 13.42 8.28 13.50
C ALA A 78 14.19 7.50 12.42
N PRO A 79 15.40 6.99 12.74
CA PRO A 79 16.32 6.39 11.77
C PRO A 79 15.83 5.06 11.16
N ASP A 80 14.86 4.41 11.80
CA ASP A 80 14.27 3.14 11.40
C ASP A 80 12.76 3.27 11.06
N ASP A 81 12.24 4.50 10.95
CA ASP A 81 10.84 4.69 10.53
C ASP A 81 10.69 4.27 9.05
N PRO A 82 9.78 3.34 8.73
CA PRO A 82 9.59 2.82 7.37
C PRO A 82 9.36 3.89 6.31
N ARG A 83 8.69 4.99 6.65
CA ARG A 83 8.42 6.10 5.72
C ARG A 83 9.70 6.87 5.40
N ILE A 84 10.55 7.09 6.40
CA ILE A 84 11.83 7.77 6.22
C ILE A 84 12.83 6.88 5.48
N CYS A 85 12.88 5.59 5.82
CA CYS A 85 13.70 4.63 5.09
C CYS A 85 13.27 4.52 3.63
N LEU A 86 11.96 4.50 3.34
CA LEU A 86 11.45 4.54 1.97
C LEU A 86 11.89 5.82 1.23
N GLY A 87 11.72 6.98 1.85
CA GLY A 87 12.14 8.26 1.29
C GLY A 87 13.62 8.29 0.92
N LEU A 88 14.49 7.88 1.85
CA LEU A 88 15.93 7.79 1.60
C LEU A 88 16.28 6.75 0.54
N ALA A 89 15.58 5.62 0.50
CA ALA A 89 15.82 4.59 -0.50
C ALA A 89 15.46 5.07 -1.91
N TRP A 90 14.40 5.88 -2.08
CA TRP A 90 14.13 6.54 -3.36
C TRP A 90 15.30 7.41 -3.83
N GLU A 91 15.86 8.24 -2.93
CA GLU A 91 17.00 9.09 -3.27
C GLU A 91 18.25 8.27 -3.64
N ARG A 92 18.47 7.12 -2.98
CA ARG A 92 19.55 6.20 -3.34
C ARG A 92 19.34 5.56 -4.71
N LEU A 93 18.12 5.14 -5.04
CA LEU A 93 17.81 4.62 -6.37
C LEU A 93 18.03 5.67 -7.46
N ASP A 94 17.61 6.92 -7.23
CA ASP A 94 17.82 8.01 -8.19
C ASP A 94 19.32 8.32 -8.40
N ALA A 95 20.14 8.10 -7.37
CA ALA A 95 21.59 8.19 -7.44
C ALA A 95 22.27 6.93 -8.04
N GLY A 96 21.52 5.88 -8.36
CA GLY A 96 22.05 4.60 -8.83
C GLY A 96 22.70 3.72 -7.74
N ASP A 97 22.54 4.08 -6.47
CA ASP A 97 23.02 3.29 -5.33
C ASP A 97 21.98 2.23 -4.92
N PHE A 98 21.81 1.21 -5.78
CA PHE A 98 20.85 0.13 -5.59
C PHE A 98 21.12 -0.69 -4.32
N ALA A 99 22.39 -1.00 -4.05
CA ALA A 99 22.80 -1.73 -2.85
C ALA A 99 22.52 -0.93 -1.57
N GLY A 100 22.75 0.38 -1.58
CA GLY A 100 22.42 1.26 -0.46
C GLY A 100 20.91 1.39 -0.23
N ALA A 101 20.11 1.44 -1.30
CA ALA A 101 18.66 1.44 -1.21
C ALA A 101 18.14 0.14 -0.56
N GLU A 102 18.64 -1.01 -1.04
CA GLU A 102 18.29 -2.33 -0.50
C GLU A 102 18.62 -2.44 1.00
N ALA A 103 19.83 -2.05 1.42
CA ALA A 103 20.25 -2.12 2.81
C ALA A 103 19.39 -1.25 3.75
N ILE A 104 18.94 -0.08 3.29
CA ILE A 104 18.03 0.79 4.06
C ILE A 104 16.65 0.14 4.21
N VAL A 105 16.11 -0.40 3.12
CA VAL A 105 14.78 -1.00 3.12
C VAL A 105 14.71 -2.27 3.97
N GLN A 106 15.72 -3.14 3.88
CA GLN A 106 15.78 -4.38 4.67
C GLN A 106 15.67 -4.13 6.18
N ARG A 107 16.18 -2.99 6.67
CA ARG A 107 16.09 -2.61 8.09
C ARG A 107 14.67 -2.22 8.53
N ALA A 108 13.88 -1.64 7.62
CA ALA A 108 12.60 -1.04 7.96
C ALA A 108 11.39 -1.90 7.56
N LEU A 109 11.59 -2.90 6.69
CA LEU A 109 10.49 -3.74 6.19
C LEU A 109 9.75 -4.47 7.30
N ALA A 110 10.45 -4.91 8.35
CA ALA A 110 9.86 -5.68 9.46
C ALA A 110 8.85 -4.87 10.29
N THR A 111 8.94 -3.54 10.29
CA THR A 111 8.06 -2.63 11.04
C THR A 111 7.15 -1.81 10.12
N ALA A 112 7.20 -2.06 8.82
CA ALA A 112 6.42 -1.33 7.82
C ALA A 112 4.92 -1.56 8.00
N SER A 113 4.17 -0.46 8.05
CA SER A 113 2.71 -0.50 7.91
C SER A 113 2.34 -0.85 6.47
N SER A 114 1.10 -1.34 6.27
CA SER A 114 0.58 -1.68 4.93
C SER A 114 0.69 -0.52 3.94
N LEU A 115 0.60 0.74 4.41
CA LEU A 115 0.68 1.94 3.59
C LEU A 115 1.97 2.05 2.76
N VAL A 116 3.11 1.61 3.32
CA VAL A 116 4.43 1.71 2.65
C VAL A 116 5.06 0.35 2.37
N HIS A 117 4.46 -0.74 2.84
CA HIS A 117 5.02 -2.09 2.71
C HIS A 117 5.24 -2.48 1.25
N GLY A 118 4.24 -2.26 0.38
CA GLY A 118 4.36 -2.53 -1.05
C GLY A 118 5.42 -1.69 -1.73
N ASP A 119 5.52 -0.40 -1.39
CA ASP A 119 6.56 0.49 -1.93
C ASP A 119 7.97 0.03 -1.55
N LEU A 120 8.18 -0.37 -0.29
CA LEU A 120 9.44 -0.93 0.17
C LEU A 120 9.81 -2.22 -0.58
N LEU A 121 8.87 -3.14 -0.77
CA LEU A 121 9.09 -4.35 -1.56
C LEU A 121 9.46 -4.03 -3.02
N ALA A 122 8.82 -3.02 -3.62
CA ALA A 122 9.14 -2.58 -4.97
C ALA A 122 10.56 -1.99 -5.06
N ILE A 123 11.09 -1.36 -4.01
CA ILE A 123 12.50 -0.95 -3.95
C ILE A 123 13.43 -2.17 -3.98
N LEU A 124 13.11 -3.22 -3.20
CA LEU A 124 13.89 -4.47 -3.23
C LEU A 124 13.83 -5.11 -4.63
N GLY A 125 12.68 -5.08 -5.29
CA GLY A 125 12.53 -5.53 -6.68
C GLY A 125 13.44 -4.77 -7.64
N ARG A 126 13.46 -3.43 -7.55
CA ARG A 126 14.34 -2.58 -8.38
C ARG A 126 15.82 -2.82 -8.10
N ALA A 127 16.20 -3.02 -6.84
CA ALA A 127 17.58 -3.28 -6.48
C ALA A 127 18.04 -4.67 -6.96
N ALA A 128 17.18 -5.68 -6.85
CA ALA A 128 17.44 -7.02 -7.37
C ALA A 128 17.55 -7.03 -8.89
N GLU A 129 16.68 -6.28 -9.59
CA GLU A 129 16.75 -6.15 -11.05
C GLU A 129 18.07 -5.51 -11.50
N ALA A 130 18.54 -4.48 -10.80
CA ALA A 130 19.82 -3.83 -11.11
C ALA A 130 21.06 -4.71 -10.83
N ASP A 131 20.90 -5.78 -10.06
CA ASP A 131 21.93 -6.76 -9.71
C ASP A 131 21.74 -8.09 -10.46
N ASP A 132 20.96 -8.07 -11.56
CA ASP A 132 20.65 -9.24 -12.42
C ASP A 132 20.02 -10.43 -11.66
N ARG A 133 19.38 -10.19 -10.51
CA ARG A 133 18.67 -11.19 -9.70
C ARG A 133 17.20 -11.29 -10.13
N GLU A 134 16.96 -11.65 -11.38
CA GLU A 134 15.63 -11.61 -12.02
C GLU A 134 14.53 -12.37 -11.23
N VAL A 135 14.82 -13.58 -10.75
CA VAL A 135 13.86 -14.40 -10.01
C VAL A 135 13.46 -13.72 -8.69
N GLU A 136 14.44 -13.15 -7.98
CA GLU A 136 14.15 -12.42 -6.76
C GLU A 136 13.37 -11.14 -7.07
N ALA A 137 13.79 -10.38 -8.09
CA ALA A 137 13.11 -9.16 -8.49
C ALA A 137 11.64 -9.43 -8.84
N ALA A 138 11.36 -10.45 -9.65
CA ALA A 138 10.01 -10.89 -9.97
C ALA A 138 9.20 -11.19 -8.70
N GLN A 139 9.77 -11.96 -7.77
CA GLN A 139 9.10 -12.31 -6.52
C GLN A 139 8.78 -11.06 -5.68
N ARG A 140 9.73 -10.13 -5.54
CA ARG A 140 9.52 -8.88 -4.79
C ARG A 140 8.44 -7.99 -5.40
N TYR A 141 8.36 -7.92 -6.73
CA TYR A 141 7.31 -7.17 -7.39
C TYR A 141 5.92 -7.77 -7.20
N LEU A 142 5.81 -9.10 -7.17
CA LEU A 142 4.53 -9.76 -6.87
C LEU A 142 4.10 -9.51 -5.43
N GLU A 143 5.02 -9.66 -4.47
CA GLU A 143 4.78 -9.32 -3.07
C GLU A 143 4.40 -7.83 -2.90
N ALA A 144 5.05 -6.95 -3.65
CA ALA A 144 4.73 -5.53 -3.66
C ALA A 144 3.29 -5.28 -4.12
N TYR A 145 2.87 -5.91 -5.23
CA TYR A 145 1.49 -5.84 -5.73
C TYR A 145 0.48 -6.33 -4.67
N GLU A 146 0.78 -7.46 -4.01
CA GLU A 146 -0.10 -8.02 -2.98
C GLU A 146 -0.24 -7.11 -1.75
N ALA A 147 0.83 -6.37 -1.41
CA ALA A 147 0.87 -5.44 -0.28
C ALA A 147 0.37 -4.02 -0.62
N GLY A 148 0.32 -3.66 -1.90
CA GLY A 148 -0.22 -2.39 -2.40
C GLY A 148 -0.50 -2.50 -3.89
N THR A 149 -1.77 -2.59 -4.26
CA THR A 149 -2.20 -3.16 -5.54
C THR A 149 -1.99 -2.23 -6.74
N ARG A 150 -0.71 -2.05 -7.14
CA ARG A 150 -0.29 -1.19 -8.25
C ARG A 150 0.08 -1.99 -9.49
N LEU A 151 -0.64 -1.75 -10.59
CA LEU A 151 -0.47 -2.47 -11.86
C LEU A 151 0.97 -2.47 -12.41
N GLY A 152 1.72 -1.38 -12.23
CA GLY A 152 3.12 -1.33 -12.68
C GLY A 152 4.03 -2.34 -11.97
N TRP A 153 3.72 -2.74 -10.73
CA TRP A 153 4.46 -3.80 -10.04
C TRP A 153 4.08 -5.18 -10.59
N LEU A 154 2.80 -5.41 -10.89
CA LEU A 154 2.37 -6.64 -11.55
C LEU A 154 2.99 -6.79 -12.95
N GLU A 155 3.04 -5.71 -13.72
CA GLU A 155 3.70 -5.66 -15.04
C GLU A 155 5.19 -6.01 -14.91
N ALA A 156 5.89 -5.40 -13.94
CA ALA A 156 7.30 -5.69 -13.69
C ALA A 156 7.53 -7.15 -13.30
N HIS A 157 6.67 -7.73 -12.45
CA HIS A 157 6.69 -9.16 -12.14
C HIS A 157 6.52 -10.01 -13.40
N CYS A 158 5.49 -9.75 -14.21
CA CYS A 158 5.19 -10.54 -15.40
C CYS A 158 6.36 -10.54 -16.37
N ARG A 159 6.94 -9.36 -16.65
CA ARG A 159 8.13 -9.20 -17.50
C ARG A 159 9.30 -10.06 -17.02
N LEU A 160 9.63 -10.01 -15.73
CA LEU A 160 10.78 -10.72 -15.16
C LEU A 160 10.52 -12.22 -14.97
N ALA A 161 9.27 -12.62 -14.81
CA ALA A 161 8.84 -14.02 -14.69
C ALA A 161 8.61 -14.70 -16.05
N GLY A 162 8.66 -13.96 -17.15
CA GLY A 162 8.33 -14.47 -18.49
C GLY A 162 6.85 -14.82 -18.66
N VAL A 163 5.97 -14.10 -17.94
CA VAL A 163 4.51 -14.21 -18.06
C VAL A 163 4.02 -13.08 -18.96
N ASP A 164 3.15 -13.40 -19.92
CA ASP A 164 2.54 -12.37 -20.77
C ASP A 164 1.68 -11.42 -19.92
N TYR A 165 1.89 -10.12 -20.10
CA TYR A 165 1.12 -9.08 -19.42
C TYR A 165 -0.01 -8.57 -20.33
N VAL A 166 -1.25 -8.92 -20.00
CA VAL A 166 -2.44 -8.64 -20.80
C VAL A 166 -3.59 -8.20 -19.88
N LEU A 167 -3.90 -6.90 -19.87
CA LEU A 167 -5.01 -6.33 -19.08
C LEU A 167 -6.34 -6.32 -19.83
N ASP A 168 -6.29 -6.22 -21.16
CA ASP A 168 -7.46 -5.94 -22.01
C ASP A 168 -8.03 -7.18 -22.70
N ASP A 169 -7.39 -8.35 -22.56
CA ASP A 169 -7.86 -9.60 -23.16
C ASP A 169 -8.49 -10.51 -22.10
N VAL A 170 -9.79 -10.75 -22.28
CA VAL A 170 -10.61 -11.67 -21.48
C VAL A 170 -10.16 -13.13 -21.65
N SER A 171 -9.17 -13.40 -22.51
CA SER A 171 -8.58 -14.73 -22.72
C SER A 171 -7.82 -15.27 -21.50
N ALA A 172 -7.39 -14.41 -20.57
CA ALA A 172 -6.85 -14.84 -19.27
C ALA A 172 -7.99 -15.34 -18.35
N SER A 173 -8.57 -16.51 -18.69
CA SER A 173 -9.52 -17.19 -17.82
C SER A 173 -8.78 -17.85 -16.66
N ALA A 174 -8.56 -17.09 -15.58
CA ALA A 174 -8.11 -17.63 -14.31
C ALA A 174 -9.31 -17.94 -13.42
N PRO A 175 -9.35 -19.06 -12.67
CA PRO A 175 -10.33 -19.23 -11.61
C PRO A 175 -10.15 -18.13 -10.56
N TRP A 176 -11.23 -17.51 -10.10
CA TRP A 176 -11.20 -16.47 -9.05
C TRP A 176 -12.24 -16.77 -7.95
N PRO A 177 -12.12 -16.20 -6.73
CA PRO A 177 -12.90 -16.64 -5.56
C PRO A 177 -14.35 -16.13 -5.55
N VAL A 178 -15.18 -16.63 -6.48
CA VAL A 178 -16.62 -16.27 -6.58
C VAL A 178 -17.58 -17.31 -6.04
N GLY A 179 -17.13 -18.47 -5.57
CA GLY A 179 -18.04 -19.39 -4.88
C GLY A 179 -18.47 -18.84 -3.52
N MET A 180 -19.70 -19.16 -3.09
CA MET A 180 -20.24 -18.72 -1.79
C MET A 180 -19.30 -19.08 -0.62
N ALA A 181 -18.74 -20.30 -0.62
CA ALA A 181 -17.84 -20.76 0.43
C ALA A 181 -16.53 -19.94 0.45
N GLU A 182 -15.96 -19.68 -0.72
CA GLU A 182 -14.75 -18.90 -0.92
C GLU A 182 -14.96 -17.45 -0.47
N ARG A 183 -16.07 -16.81 -0.87
CA ARG A 183 -16.40 -15.45 -0.45
C ARG A 183 -16.60 -15.34 1.06
N CYS A 184 -17.39 -16.23 1.65
CA CYS A 184 -17.59 -16.26 3.11
C CYS A 184 -16.26 -16.40 3.86
N TRP A 185 -15.37 -17.26 3.38
CA TRP A 185 -14.03 -17.39 3.95
C TRP A 185 -13.22 -16.10 3.80
N MET A 186 -13.17 -15.50 2.60
CA MET A 186 -12.44 -14.24 2.38
C MET A 186 -12.95 -13.12 3.27
N TYR A 187 -14.26 -12.91 3.38
CA TYR A 187 -14.83 -11.91 4.28
C TYR A 187 -14.42 -12.13 5.74
N SER A 188 -14.40 -13.38 6.19
CA SER A 188 -13.96 -13.74 7.54
C SER A 188 -12.48 -13.38 7.76
N GLU A 189 -11.60 -13.71 6.81
CA GLU A 189 -10.16 -13.38 6.92
C GLU A 189 -9.91 -11.87 6.94
N ILE A 190 -10.56 -11.12 6.04
CA ILE A 190 -10.44 -9.65 5.98
C ILE A 190 -10.92 -9.04 7.29
N THR A 191 -12.09 -9.45 7.77
CA THR A 191 -12.67 -8.94 9.02
C THR A 191 -11.76 -9.25 10.22
N ALA A 192 -11.24 -10.48 10.31
CA ALA A 192 -10.33 -10.88 11.37
C ALA A 192 -9.04 -10.06 11.35
N ALA A 193 -8.47 -9.80 10.16
CA ALA A 193 -7.26 -9.03 10.03
C ALA A 193 -7.46 -7.54 10.39
N LEU A 194 -8.54 -6.92 9.93
CA LEU A 194 -8.90 -5.55 10.30
C LEU A 194 -9.12 -5.43 11.81
N ALA A 195 -9.78 -6.41 12.42
CA ALA A 195 -10.01 -6.44 13.85
C ALA A 195 -8.70 -6.59 14.65
N ALA A 196 -7.80 -7.45 14.20
CA ALA A 196 -6.48 -7.62 14.83
C ALA A 196 -5.64 -6.35 14.75
N ALA A 197 -5.59 -5.71 13.57
CA ALA A 197 -4.86 -4.47 13.36
C ALA A 197 -5.40 -3.33 14.24
N ALA A 198 -6.72 -3.21 14.36
CA ALA A 198 -7.32 -2.18 15.19
C ALA A 198 -7.10 -2.42 16.68
N ARG A 199 -7.19 -3.68 17.15
CA ARG A 199 -6.88 -4.04 18.54
C ARG A 199 -5.42 -3.84 18.92
N ALA A 200 -4.50 -3.96 17.96
CA ALA A 200 -3.10 -3.63 18.18
C ALA A 200 -2.90 -2.12 18.44
N ALA A 201 -3.75 -1.26 17.88
CA ALA A 201 -3.72 0.19 18.10
C ALA A 201 -4.52 0.60 19.35
N ASP A 202 -5.66 -0.02 19.59
CA ASP A 202 -6.55 0.21 20.73
C ASP A 202 -7.15 -1.13 21.19
N PRO A 203 -6.64 -1.75 22.28
CA PRO A 203 -7.10 -3.05 22.75
C PRO A 203 -8.58 -3.12 23.10
N ASP A 204 -9.19 -1.99 23.47
CA ASP A 204 -10.58 -1.89 23.92
C ASP A 204 -11.52 -1.41 22.80
N VAL A 205 -11.04 -1.35 21.55
CA VAL A 205 -11.83 -0.87 20.42
C VAL A 205 -13.10 -1.71 20.24
N PRO A 206 -14.30 -1.09 20.20
CA PRO A 206 -15.55 -1.81 19.99
C PRO A 206 -15.60 -2.39 18.58
N LEU A 207 -15.95 -3.68 18.44
CA LEU A 207 -15.98 -4.40 17.16
C LEU A 207 -16.89 -3.72 16.12
N GLU A 208 -17.99 -3.13 16.57
CA GLU A 208 -18.93 -2.37 15.74
C GLU A 208 -18.31 -1.13 15.08
N LYS A 209 -17.24 -0.56 15.66
CA LYS A 209 -16.48 0.56 15.06
C LYS A 209 -15.42 0.09 14.06
N LEU A 210 -15.14 -1.22 14.00
CA LEU A 210 -14.13 -1.80 13.11
C LEU A 210 -14.69 -2.11 11.73
N MET A 211 -15.98 -2.46 11.65
CA MET A 211 -16.67 -2.80 10.40
C MET A 211 -16.79 -1.61 9.41
N VAL A 212 -16.48 -0.40 9.85
CA VAL A 212 -16.54 0.84 9.05
C VAL A 212 -15.19 1.22 8.44
N ARG A 213 -14.09 0.57 8.83
CA ARG A 213 -12.77 0.87 8.25
C ARG A 213 -12.68 0.18 6.88
N GLY A 214 -12.61 0.99 5.83
CA GLY A 214 -12.67 0.59 4.40
C GLY A 214 -11.55 -0.33 3.91
N CYS A 215 -11.31 -0.37 2.59
CA CYS A 215 -10.30 -1.27 1.98
C CYS A 215 -8.91 -1.05 2.61
N ASP A 216 -8.21 -2.14 2.93
CA ASP A 216 -6.79 -2.10 3.34
C ASP A 216 -5.83 -2.01 2.14
N ASN A 217 -6.38 -1.96 0.92
CA ASN A 217 -5.70 -1.90 -0.37
C ASN A 217 -4.71 -3.05 -0.62
N THR A 218 -4.93 -4.20 0.02
CA THR A 218 -4.14 -5.41 -0.17
C THR A 218 -4.93 -6.47 -0.96
N ALA A 219 -4.21 -7.40 -1.57
CA ALA A 219 -4.77 -8.60 -2.20
C ALA A 219 -4.42 -9.87 -1.41
N ARG A 220 -4.25 -9.76 -0.08
CA ARG A 220 -3.70 -10.82 0.77
C ARG A 220 -4.64 -12.02 0.88
N ALA A 221 -5.94 -11.80 1.06
CA ALA A 221 -6.91 -12.89 1.11
C ALA A 221 -7.05 -13.57 -0.26
N THR A 222 -7.00 -12.78 -1.34
CA THR A 222 -6.97 -13.27 -2.72
C THR A 222 -5.72 -14.11 -2.99
N ALA A 223 -4.54 -13.65 -2.56
CA ALA A 223 -3.28 -14.38 -2.65
C ALA A 223 -3.35 -15.72 -1.90
N ALA A 224 -3.85 -15.68 -0.66
CA ALA A 224 -4.01 -16.88 0.18
C ALA A 224 -4.98 -17.89 -0.43
N TRP A 225 -6.07 -17.42 -1.03
CA TRP A 225 -6.97 -18.27 -1.79
C TRP A 225 -6.27 -18.90 -3.00
N ALA A 226 -5.59 -18.11 -3.82
CA ALA A 226 -4.92 -18.57 -5.04
C ALA A 226 -3.88 -19.66 -4.73
N MET A 227 -3.08 -19.46 -3.67
CA MET A 227 -2.13 -20.45 -3.19
C MET A 227 -2.80 -21.76 -2.77
N ARG A 228 -3.93 -21.70 -2.05
CA ARG A 228 -4.69 -22.89 -1.63
C ARG A 228 -5.33 -23.62 -2.82
N ALA A 229 -5.78 -22.86 -3.82
CA ALA A 229 -6.42 -23.37 -5.03
C ALA A 229 -5.43 -23.84 -6.10
N GLY A 230 -4.13 -23.56 -5.94
CA GLY A 230 -3.11 -23.85 -6.96
C GLY A 230 -3.26 -23.00 -8.22
N VAL A 231 -3.84 -21.80 -8.09
CA VAL A 231 -4.04 -20.85 -9.19
C VAL A 231 -2.82 -19.95 -9.31
N ASP A 232 -2.35 -19.74 -10.53
CA ASP A 232 -1.29 -18.79 -10.81
C ASP A 232 -1.73 -17.36 -10.46
N ARG A 233 -0.97 -16.72 -9.56
CA ARG A 233 -1.32 -15.40 -9.03
C ARG A 233 -1.20 -14.30 -10.07
N ALA A 234 -0.21 -14.36 -10.96
CA ALA A 234 -0.01 -13.34 -11.98
C ALA A 234 -1.16 -13.38 -13.00
N LEU A 235 -1.57 -14.57 -13.44
CA LEU A 235 -2.74 -14.73 -14.31
C LEU A 235 -4.04 -14.30 -13.62
N LEU A 236 -4.22 -14.68 -12.34
CA LEU A 236 -5.38 -14.27 -11.54
C LEU A 236 -5.49 -12.76 -11.42
N TYR A 237 -4.40 -12.08 -11.07
CA TYR A 237 -4.42 -10.63 -10.85
C TYR A 237 -4.68 -9.84 -12.13
N GLN A 238 -4.19 -10.32 -13.27
CA GLN A 238 -4.52 -9.72 -14.57
C GLN A 238 -6.01 -9.88 -14.90
N ALA A 239 -6.56 -11.09 -14.70
CA ALA A 239 -7.99 -11.35 -14.89
C ALA A 239 -8.86 -10.48 -13.97
N LEU A 240 -8.49 -10.37 -12.69
CA LEU A 240 -9.20 -9.52 -11.73
C LEU A 240 -9.08 -8.04 -12.05
N ALA A 241 -7.89 -7.56 -12.46
CA ALA A 241 -7.67 -6.18 -12.86
C ALA A 241 -8.57 -5.77 -14.04
N SER A 242 -8.78 -6.66 -15.03
CA SER A 242 -9.71 -6.42 -16.15
C SER A 242 -11.16 -6.20 -15.71
N ARG A 243 -11.52 -6.63 -14.49
CA ARG A 243 -12.83 -6.47 -13.86
C ARG A 243 -12.83 -5.46 -12.70
N GLY A 244 -11.75 -4.70 -12.55
CA GLY A 244 -11.62 -3.71 -11.47
C GLY A 244 -11.45 -4.31 -10.07
N GLY A 245 -10.93 -5.53 -9.95
CA GLY A 245 -10.61 -6.18 -8.68
C GLY A 245 -9.14 -5.99 -8.30
N TYR A 246 -8.77 -4.82 -7.79
CA TYR A 246 -7.38 -4.54 -7.41
C TYR A 246 -7.10 -4.92 -5.96
N CYS A 247 -7.99 -4.62 -5.01
CA CYS A 247 -7.88 -5.08 -3.61
C CYS A 247 -8.93 -6.14 -3.25
N ASP A 248 -8.74 -6.84 -2.12
CA ASP A 248 -9.61 -7.92 -1.66
C ASP A 248 -11.09 -7.52 -1.60
N CYS A 249 -11.41 -6.27 -1.22
CA CYS A 249 -12.80 -5.82 -1.21
C CYS A 249 -13.36 -5.61 -2.62
N GLU A 250 -12.55 -5.17 -3.58
CA GLU A 250 -12.97 -5.01 -4.97
C GLU A 250 -13.10 -6.35 -5.69
N VAL A 251 -12.30 -7.36 -5.31
CA VAL A 251 -12.51 -8.73 -5.77
C VAL A 251 -13.90 -9.21 -5.36
N LEU A 252 -14.35 -8.90 -4.14
CA LEU A 252 -15.66 -9.27 -3.66
C LEU A 252 -16.80 -8.44 -4.26
N MET A 253 -16.57 -7.15 -4.58
CA MET A 253 -17.62 -6.23 -5.06
C MET A 253 -17.72 -6.12 -6.59
N ASN A 254 -16.58 -6.05 -7.29
CA ASN A 254 -16.51 -5.74 -8.72
C ASN A 254 -16.34 -7.01 -9.57
N ALA A 255 -15.62 -8.02 -9.05
CA ALA A 255 -15.37 -9.25 -9.80
C ALA A 255 -16.43 -10.35 -9.57
N ALA A 256 -17.29 -10.21 -8.57
CA ALA A 256 -18.41 -11.11 -8.32
C ALA A 256 -19.67 -10.64 -9.08
N SER A 257 -20.08 -11.37 -10.11
CA SER A 257 -21.36 -11.15 -10.79
C SER A 257 -22.46 -12.10 -10.28
N GLU A 258 -23.73 -11.69 -10.40
CA GLU A 258 -24.90 -12.53 -10.08
C GLU A 258 -24.98 -13.79 -10.96
N ASP A 259 -24.48 -13.73 -12.20
CA ASP A 259 -24.48 -14.84 -13.15
C ASP A 259 -23.38 -15.89 -12.85
N ASP A 260 -22.35 -15.52 -12.09
CA ASP A 260 -21.32 -16.47 -11.61
C ASP A 260 -21.85 -17.34 -10.45
N ASP A 261 -23.08 -17.06 -9.98
CA ASP A 261 -23.65 -17.55 -8.73
C ASP A 261 -25.02 -18.20 -9.00
N VAL A 262 -25.03 -19.48 -9.39
CA VAL A 262 -26.25 -20.28 -9.32
C VAL A 262 -26.58 -20.51 -7.83
N ARG A 263 -27.30 -19.53 -7.28
CA ARG A 263 -27.98 -19.43 -5.97
C ARG A 263 -27.11 -19.12 -4.73
N GLY A 264 -27.21 -17.88 -4.25
CA GLY A 264 -27.13 -17.60 -2.80
C GLY A 264 -26.87 -16.16 -2.36
N LEU A 265 -27.96 -15.38 -2.20
CA LEU A 265 -28.19 -14.29 -1.23
C LEU A 265 -27.02 -13.40 -0.73
N THR A 266 -27.12 -12.12 -1.13
CA THR A 266 -26.95 -10.89 -0.33
C THR A 266 -26.24 -11.05 1.03
N LEU A 267 -24.93 -10.79 1.03
CA LEU A 267 -24.25 -10.34 2.24
C LEU A 267 -24.59 -8.86 2.45
N LEU A 268 -25.41 -8.62 3.46
CA LEU A 268 -25.77 -7.30 3.98
C LEU A 268 -24.51 -6.44 4.18
N VAL A 269 -24.26 -5.52 3.24
CA VAL A 269 -23.74 -4.20 3.59
C VAL A 269 -24.76 -3.60 4.55
N GLY A 270 -24.30 -3.15 5.71
CA GLY A 270 -25.14 -2.75 6.85
C GLY A 270 -26.36 -1.93 6.43
N SER A 271 -27.50 -2.29 7.00
CA SER A 271 -28.73 -1.52 6.94
C SER A 271 -28.45 -0.06 7.27
N ILE A 272 -28.57 0.82 6.27
CA ILE A 272 -28.92 2.22 6.52
C ILE A 272 -30.43 2.20 6.74
N ASP A 273 -30.85 2.05 8.00
CA ASP A 273 -32.22 2.33 8.43
C ASP A 273 -32.15 3.24 9.66
N GLY A 274 -32.69 4.46 9.52
CA GLY A 274 -32.97 5.39 10.63
C GLY A 274 -32.17 6.68 10.63
#